data_AF-A0A7J8E457-F1
#
_entry.id   AF-A0A7J8E457-F1
#
_cell.length_a   1.000
_cell.length_b   1.000
_cell.length_c   1.000
_cell.angle_alpha   90.00
_cell.angle_beta   90.00
_cell.angle_gamma   90.00
#
_symmetry.space_group_name_H-M   'P 1'
#
loop_
_entity.id
_entity.type
_entity.pdbx_description
1 polymer ?
#
loop_
_entity_poly.entity_id
_entity_poly.type
_entity_poly.pdbx_seq_one_letter_code
_entity_poly.pdbx_strand_id
1 'polypeptide(L)'
;MNEKRNLYNAYRFFFTYLLPHSAPPSLRPLLDSIVNATGELTWGVDETLAQLEKVLHLYRSGQYLQNSTTGSSAEYQRLPDSTIPQEDYRCWPSYHHGSCLLSVFNLAEAVDVCESHAQCRAFVVTNQTTWTGRQLVFFKTGWSHVVPDLNKTTYVRASG
;
A
#
# COMPACT_ATOMS: atom_id res chain seq x y z
N MET A 1 2.11 -34.31 17.97
CA MET A 1 2.45 -33.32 16.92
C MET A 1 2.28 -31.93 17.53
N ASN A 2 3.28 -31.04 17.47
CA ASN A 2 3.28 -29.76 18.22
C ASN A 2 2.71 -28.64 17.34
N GLU A 3 1.46 -28.26 17.60
CA GLU A 3 0.69 -27.26 16.86
C GLU A 3 1.43 -25.93 16.66
N LYS A 4 1.96 -25.35 17.74
CA LYS A 4 2.66 -24.04 17.68
C LYS A 4 3.91 -24.09 16.80
N ARG A 5 4.62 -25.22 16.85
CA ARG A 5 5.81 -25.45 16.01
C ARG A 5 5.44 -25.64 14.54
N ASN A 6 4.32 -26.29 14.26
CA ASN A 6 3.78 -26.40 12.91
C ASN A 6 3.36 -25.03 12.38
N LEU A 7 2.69 -24.21 13.21
CA LEU A 7 2.32 -22.84 12.89
C LEU A 7 3.55 -21.99 12.53
N TYR A 8 4.56 -21.94 13.40
CA TYR A 8 5.79 -21.22 13.11
C TYR A 8 6.44 -21.67 11.80
N ASN A 9 6.57 -22.98 11.58
CA ASN A 9 7.19 -23.52 10.37
C ASN A 9 6.42 -23.17 9.09
N ALA A 10 5.09 -23.17 9.14
CA ALA A 10 4.24 -22.83 8.00
C ALA A 10 4.36 -21.34 7.64
N TYR A 11 4.40 -20.46 8.63
CA TYR A 11 4.28 -19.03 8.39
C TYR A 11 5.58 -18.22 8.49
N ARG A 12 6.68 -18.79 9.00
CA ARG A 12 7.95 -18.05 9.17
C ARG A 12 8.39 -17.35 7.89
N PHE A 13 8.19 -17.96 6.72
CA PHE A 13 8.59 -17.32 5.47
C PHE A 13 7.69 -16.12 5.11
N PHE A 14 6.39 -16.25 5.34
CA PHE A 14 5.44 -15.16 5.11
C PHE A 14 5.66 -14.00 6.07
N PHE A 15 5.81 -14.31 7.36
CA PHE A 15 6.00 -13.32 8.42
C PHE A 15 7.37 -12.64 8.37
N THR A 16 8.44 -13.36 8.05
CA THR A 16 9.79 -12.80 8.09
C THR A 16 10.15 -12.07 6.79
N TYR A 17 9.68 -12.54 5.62
CA TYR A 17 10.14 -11.99 4.34
C TYR A 17 9.12 -11.12 3.61
N LEU A 18 7.81 -11.30 3.83
CA LEU A 18 6.80 -10.61 3.03
C LEU A 18 6.14 -9.44 3.76
N LEU A 19 5.77 -9.63 5.03
CA LEU A 19 5.04 -8.63 5.80
C LEU A 19 5.84 -7.37 6.19
N PRO A 20 7.08 -7.45 6.72
CA PRO A 20 7.77 -6.28 7.27
C PRO A 20 8.08 -5.20 6.23
N HIS A 21 8.26 -5.63 4.99
CA HIS A 21 8.67 -4.77 3.89
C HIS A 21 7.51 -4.15 3.11
N SER A 22 6.34 -4.80 3.12
CA SER A 22 5.15 -4.33 2.42
C SER A 22 4.12 -3.67 3.33
N ALA A 23 4.28 -3.80 4.65
CA ALA A 23 3.33 -3.25 5.61
C ALA A 23 3.42 -1.72 5.74
N PRO A 24 2.27 -1.03 5.76
CA PRO A 24 2.20 0.36 6.18
C PRO A 24 2.87 0.57 7.53
N PRO A 25 3.63 1.67 7.74
CA PRO A 25 4.38 1.90 8.97
C PRO A 25 3.56 1.76 10.26
N SER A 26 2.30 2.22 10.25
CA SER A 26 1.39 2.16 11.40
C SER A 26 0.94 0.74 11.76
N LEU A 27 1.02 -0.24 10.85
CA LEU A 27 0.68 -1.63 11.11
C LEU A 27 1.88 -2.48 11.54
N ARG A 28 3.12 -1.99 11.35
CA ARG A 28 4.35 -2.73 11.65
C ARG A 28 4.42 -3.21 13.11
N PRO A 29 4.11 -2.41 14.15
CA PRO A 29 4.20 -2.87 15.53
C PRO A 29 3.29 -4.08 15.83
N LEU A 30 2.09 -4.10 15.23
CA LEU A 30 1.16 -5.23 15.40
C LEU A 30 1.67 -6.49 14.69
N LEU A 31 2.24 -6.32 13.50
CA LEU A 31 2.85 -7.42 12.75
C LEU A 31 4.08 -7.99 13.48
N ASP A 32 4.95 -7.13 13.99
CA ASP A 32 6.13 -7.53 14.76
C ASP A 32 5.73 -8.33 16.02
N SER A 33 4.65 -7.92 16.70
CA SER A 33 4.09 -8.69 17.83
C SER A 33 3.64 -10.09 17.41
N ILE A 34 3.01 -10.24 16.24
CA ILE A 34 2.58 -11.55 15.72
C ILE A 34 3.82 -12.41 15.40
N VAL A 35 4.82 -11.84 14.72
CA VAL A 35 6.05 -12.56 14.36
C VAL A 35 6.79 -13.04 15.61
N ASN A 36 6.96 -12.16 16.60
CA ASN A 36 7.66 -12.50 17.84
C ASN A 36 6.91 -13.58 18.63
N ALA A 37 5.59 -13.41 18.83
CA ALA A 37 4.81 -14.35 19.62
C ALA A 37 4.71 -15.74 18.97
N THR A 38 4.62 -15.81 17.65
CA THR A 38 4.64 -17.09 16.92
C THR A 38 6.05 -17.70 16.90
N GLY A 39 7.10 -16.90 16.83
CA GLY A 39 8.50 -17.34 16.90
C GLY A 39 8.92 -17.89 18.26
N GLU A 40 8.45 -17.26 19.34
CA GLU A 40 8.68 -17.68 20.73
C GLU A 40 7.74 -18.81 21.18
N LEU A 41 6.85 -19.28 20.28
CA LEU A 41 5.85 -20.32 20.54
C LEU A 41 4.90 -19.97 21.70
N THR A 42 4.64 -18.68 21.92
CA THR A 42 3.73 -18.21 22.96
C THR A 42 2.27 -18.31 22.50
N TRP A 43 1.97 -17.97 21.24
CA TRP A 43 0.61 -18.04 20.67
C TRP A 43 0.29 -19.36 19.96
N GLY A 44 -0.98 -19.78 20.07
CA GLY A 44 -1.56 -20.87 19.30
C GLY A 44 -2.19 -20.38 17.99
N VAL A 45 -2.90 -21.27 17.30
CA VAL A 45 -3.59 -20.93 16.05
C VAL A 45 -4.68 -19.87 16.28
N ASP A 46 -5.47 -20.01 17.35
CA ASP A 46 -6.61 -19.13 17.62
C ASP A 46 -6.18 -17.69 17.89
N GLU A 47 -5.18 -17.46 18.74
CA GLU A 47 -4.68 -16.10 19.01
C GLU A 47 -4.04 -15.48 17.77
N THR A 48 -3.28 -16.28 17.01
CA THR A 48 -2.62 -15.81 15.79
C THR A 48 -3.64 -15.41 14.73
N LEU A 49 -4.69 -16.21 14.55
CA LEU A 49 -5.79 -15.91 13.64
C LEU A 49 -6.49 -14.60 14.03
N ALA A 50 -6.85 -14.44 15.30
CA ALA A 50 -7.52 -13.23 15.78
C ALA A 50 -6.70 -11.96 15.52
N GLN A 51 -5.37 -12.01 15.69
CA GLN A 51 -4.51 -10.86 15.41
C GLN A 51 -4.34 -10.59 13.92
N LEU A 52 -4.27 -11.63 13.08
CA LEU A 52 -4.24 -11.48 11.62
C LEU A 52 -5.54 -10.88 11.08
N GLU A 53 -6.69 -11.33 11.59
CA GLU A 53 -7.99 -10.77 11.23
C GLU A 53 -8.09 -9.30 11.64
N LYS A 54 -7.55 -8.92 12.80
CA LYS A 54 -7.43 -7.53 13.22
C LYS A 54 -6.57 -6.70 12.26
N VAL A 55 -5.39 -7.20 11.86
CA VAL A 55 -4.54 -6.52 10.86
C VAL A 55 -5.29 -6.34 9.54
N LEU A 56 -5.95 -7.39 9.06
CA LEU A 56 -6.72 -7.35 7.82
C LEU A 56 -7.86 -6.33 7.91
N HIS A 57 -8.59 -6.30 9.03
CA HIS A 57 -9.66 -5.33 9.26
C HIS A 57 -9.13 -3.90 9.22
N LEU A 58 -8.05 -3.61 9.93
CA LEU A 58 -7.42 -2.28 9.93
C LEU A 58 -6.99 -1.88 8.51
N TYR A 59 -6.30 -2.76 7.79
CA TYR A 59 -5.82 -2.51 6.43
C TYR A 59 -6.95 -2.31 5.41
N ARG A 60 -8.02 -3.10 5.49
CA ARG A 60 -9.17 -3.00 4.58
C ARG A 60 -10.05 -1.79 4.87
N SER A 61 -10.20 -1.42 6.14
CA SER A 61 -11.03 -0.28 6.56
C SER A 61 -10.32 1.08 6.48
N GLY A 62 -9.00 1.09 6.25
CA GLY A 62 -8.20 2.32 6.21
C GLY A 62 -7.95 2.94 7.59
N GLN A 63 -8.36 2.30 8.69
CA GLN A 63 -8.17 2.84 10.05
C GLN A 63 -6.70 3.06 10.42
N TYR A 64 -5.77 2.37 9.76
CA TYR A 64 -4.33 2.57 9.96
C TYR A 64 -3.81 3.93 9.45
N LEU A 65 -4.63 4.69 8.71
CA LEU A 65 -4.29 6.01 8.14
C LEU A 65 -4.68 7.19 9.04
N GLN A 66 -5.37 6.95 10.18
CA GLN A 66 -5.97 7.98 11.04
C GLN A 66 -4.97 9.03 11.59
N ASN A 67 -3.66 8.75 11.56
CA ASN A 67 -2.61 9.67 12.04
C ASN A 67 -1.73 10.26 10.91
N SER A 68 -1.99 9.93 9.65
CA SER A 68 -1.17 10.41 8.52
C SER A 68 -1.52 11.83 8.06
N THR A 69 -2.59 12.42 8.60
CA THR A 69 -3.24 13.63 8.07
C THR A 69 -2.58 14.97 8.44
N THR A 70 -1.36 14.98 9.00
CA THR A 70 -0.74 16.22 9.53
C THR A 70 0.45 16.76 8.72
N GLY A 71 0.68 16.27 7.52
CA GLY A 71 1.66 16.85 6.59
C GLY A 71 0.99 17.87 5.66
N SER A 72 1.60 19.04 5.46
CA SER A 72 1.22 20.02 4.43
C SER A 72 1.09 19.33 3.06
N SER A 73 -0.11 18.90 2.71
CA SER A 73 -0.38 18.18 1.46
C SER A 73 -0.19 19.17 0.32
N ALA A 74 0.74 18.87 -0.60
CA ALA A 74 0.84 19.64 -1.83
C ALA A 74 -0.53 19.62 -2.53
N GLU A 75 -0.94 20.74 -3.11
CA GLU A 75 -2.19 20.76 -3.85
C GLU A 75 -2.03 19.88 -5.11
N TYR A 76 -2.97 18.95 -5.34
CA TYR A 76 -2.98 18.12 -6.54
C TYR A 76 -4.13 18.55 -7.44
N GLN A 77 -3.81 18.90 -8.69
CA GLN A 77 -4.80 19.18 -9.71
C GLN A 77 -5.35 17.88 -10.29
N ARG A 78 -6.68 17.72 -10.28
CA ARG A 78 -7.39 16.58 -10.85
C ARG A 78 -7.65 16.78 -12.35
N LEU A 79 -7.24 15.80 -13.15
CA LEU A 79 -7.50 15.70 -14.58
C LEU A 79 -8.39 14.47 -14.84
N PRO A 80 -9.71 14.62 -14.95
CA PRO A 80 -10.61 13.50 -15.24
C PRO A 80 -10.33 12.89 -16.61
N ASP A 81 -10.76 11.65 -16.80
CA ASP A 81 -10.76 10.93 -18.07
C ASP A 81 -9.42 11.00 -18.80
N SER A 82 -8.33 10.84 -18.05
CA SER A 82 -6.98 11.04 -18.54
C SER A 82 -5.97 10.12 -17.88
N THR A 83 -4.90 9.82 -18.62
CA THR A 83 -3.78 9.00 -18.17
C THR A 83 -2.46 9.57 -18.68
N ILE A 84 -1.37 9.17 -18.03
CA ILE A 84 0.00 9.39 -18.49
C ILE A 84 0.55 8.01 -18.92
N PRO A 85 0.71 7.71 -20.21
CA PRO A 85 1.16 6.39 -20.65
C PRO A 85 2.64 6.10 -20.36
N GLN A 86 3.45 7.15 -20.26
CA GLN A 86 4.90 7.06 -20.02
C GLN A 86 5.24 7.54 -18.60
N GLU A 87 6.51 7.86 -18.35
CA GLU A 87 6.96 8.49 -17.10
C GLU A 87 6.73 7.64 -15.85
N ASP A 88 6.62 6.32 -16.00
CA ASP A 88 6.64 5.38 -14.89
C ASP A 88 8.06 5.26 -14.32
N TYR A 89 8.16 5.26 -12.99
CA TYR A 89 9.37 4.81 -12.28
C TYR A 89 9.12 3.48 -11.61
N ARG A 90 10.19 2.75 -11.27
CA ARG A 90 10.09 1.52 -10.48
C ARG A 90 10.05 1.86 -9.00
N CYS A 91 9.15 1.22 -8.26
CA CYS A 91 9.16 1.20 -6.80
C CYS A 91 9.03 -0.23 -6.30
N TRP A 92 9.41 -0.45 -5.05
CA TRP A 92 9.30 -1.75 -4.42
C TRP A 92 8.64 -1.61 -3.03
N PRO A 93 7.65 -2.46 -2.70
CA PRO A 93 6.98 -3.44 -3.56
C PRO A 93 6.16 -2.78 -4.68
N SER A 94 5.82 -3.50 -5.76
CA SER A 94 4.91 -3.03 -6.83
C SER A 94 4.15 -4.20 -7.47
N TYR A 95 2.90 -3.98 -7.89
CA TYR A 95 2.10 -4.96 -8.66
C TYR A 95 2.57 -5.11 -10.11
N HIS A 96 3.42 -4.21 -10.60
CA HIS A 96 3.94 -4.25 -11.95
C HIS A 96 5.48 -4.15 -11.93
N HIS A 97 6.16 -5.03 -12.66
CA HIS A 97 7.64 -5.09 -12.65
C HIS A 97 8.31 -3.85 -13.26
N GLY A 98 7.66 -3.24 -14.26
CA GLY A 98 8.22 -2.13 -15.03
C GLY A 98 7.84 -0.74 -14.51
N SER A 99 6.88 -0.65 -13.58
CA SER A 99 6.32 0.63 -13.12
C SER A 99 5.90 0.55 -11.66
N CYS A 100 5.68 1.71 -11.03
CA CYS A 100 5.24 1.81 -9.65
C CYS A 100 3.71 1.76 -9.62
N LEU A 101 3.16 0.56 -9.45
CA LEU A 101 1.73 0.30 -9.32
C LEU A 101 1.45 -0.19 -7.89
N LEU A 102 0.75 0.61 -7.09
CA LEU A 102 0.46 0.30 -5.68
C LEU A 102 -1.04 0.34 -5.40
N SER A 103 -1.43 -0.39 -4.36
CA SER A 103 -2.81 -0.38 -3.86
C SER A 103 -2.98 0.64 -2.75
N VAL A 104 -3.88 1.59 -2.94
CA VAL A 104 -4.22 2.63 -1.96
C VAL A 104 -5.68 2.49 -1.51
N PHE A 105 -5.97 2.91 -0.30
CA PHE A 105 -7.29 2.91 0.30
C PHE A 105 -8.14 4.04 -0.27
N ASN A 106 -7.56 5.25 -0.38
CA ASN A 106 -8.22 6.44 -0.86
C ASN A 106 -7.23 7.41 -1.51
N LEU A 107 -7.75 8.55 -1.98
CA LEU A 107 -6.94 9.60 -2.60
C LEU A 107 -5.88 10.17 -1.65
N ALA A 108 -6.19 10.32 -0.36
CA ALA A 108 -5.25 10.84 0.62
C ALA A 108 -4.01 9.94 0.75
N GLU A 109 -4.20 8.61 0.82
CA GLU A 109 -3.08 7.68 0.83
C GLU A 109 -2.28 7.72 -0.48
N ALA A 110 -2.92 7.92 -1.64
CA ALA A 110 -2.20 8.11 -2.89
C ALA A 110 -1.30 9.36 -2.85
N VAL A 111 -1.79 10.45 -2.28
CA VAL A 111 -1.01 11.67 -2.09
C VAL A 111 0.17 11.40 -1.15
N ASP A 112 -0.07 10.78 0.01
CA ASP A 112 0.99 10.46 0.99
C ASP A 112 2.09 9.59 0.38
N VAL A 113 1.71 8.58 -0.41
CA VAL A 113 2.67 7.72 -1.11
C VAL A 113 3.47 8.51 -2.13
N CYS A 114 2.83 9.37 -2.92
CA CYS A 114 3.54 10.19 -3.90
C CYS A 114 4.51 11.17 -3.21
N GLU A 115 4.08 11.85 -2.14
CA GLU A 115 4.96 12.75 -1.37
C GLU A 115 6.13 12.02 -0.70
N SER A 116 5.96 10.76 -0.32
CA SER A 116 7.05 9.94 0.23
C SER A 116 8.14 9.57 -0.81
N HIS A 117 7.82 9.63 -2.10
CA HIS A 117 8.73 9.31 -3.19
C HIS A 117 9.27 10.58 -3.84
N ALA A 118 10.56 10.89 -3.65
CA ALA A 118 11.17 12.11 -4.16
C ALA A 118 11.02 12.34 -5.68
N GLN A 119 10.95 11.27 -6.48
CA GLN A 119 10.73 11.37 -7.93
C GLN A 119 9.26 11.53 -8.34
N CYS A 120 8.29 11.35 -7.44
CA CYS A 120 6.87 11.38 -7.80
C CYS A 120 6.39 12.82 -8.03
N ARG A 121 5.78 13.04 -9.20
CA ARG A 121 5.22 14.34 -9.60
C ARG A 121 3.74 14.25 -9.99
N ALA A 122 3.28 13.06 -10.32
CA ALA A 122 1.89 12.79 -10.64
C ALA A 122 1.54 11.34 -10.32
N PHE A 123 0.25 11.03 -10.24
CA PHE A 123 -0.23 9.66 -10.14
C PHE A 123 -1.55 9.49 -10.90
N VAL A 124 -1.81 8.26 -11.35
CA VAL A 124 -2.98 7.91 -12.17
C VAL A 124 -3.78 6.85 -11.44
N VAL A 125 -5.01 7.21 -11.04
CA VAL A 125 -5.96 6.29 -10.42
C VAL A 125 -6.69 5.51 -11.50
N THR A 126 -6.71 4.19 -11.37
CA THR A 126 -7.39 3.28 -12.30
C THR A 126 -8.79 2.89 -11.80
N ASN A 127 -9.60 2.33 -12.68
CA ASN A 127 -10.88 1.70 -12.31
C ASN A 127 -10.73 0.31 -11.69
N GLN A 128 -9.49 -0.19 -11.50
CA GLN A 128 -9.22 -1.52 -10.98
C GLN A 128 -9.02 -1.49 -9.48
N THR A 129 -9.52 -2.53 -8.81
CA THR A 129 -9.35 -2.71 -7.37
C THR A 129 -8.75 -4.06 -7.02
N THR A 130 -8.05 -4.13 -5.89
CA THR A 130 -7.63 -5.40 -5.29
C THR A 130 -8.84 -6.19 -4.77
N TRP A 131 -8.61 -7.44 -4.36
CA TRP A 131 -9.63 -8.27 -3.71
C TRP A 131 -10.19 -7.68 -2.39
N THR A 132 -9.43 -6.79 -1.74
CA THR A 132 -9.88 -6.04 -0.56
C THR A 132 -10.64 -4.76 -0.90
N GLY A 133 -10.81 -4.43 -2.19
CA GLY A 133 -11.49 -3.22 -2.66
C GLY A 133 -10.61 -1.97 -2.71
N ARG A 134 -9.28 -2.11 -2.59
CA ARG A 134 -8.34 -0.98 -2.64
C ARG A 134 -8.05 -0.59 -4.08
N GLN A 135 -7.93 0.70 -4.36
CA GLN A 135 -7.70 1.23 -5.71
C GLN A 135 -6.27 0.98 -6.15
N LEU A 136 -6.08 0.62 -7.42
CA LEU A 136 -4.75 0.52 -8.03
C LEU A 136 -4.35 1.86 -8.67
N VAL A 137 -3.15 2.33 -8.32
CA VAL A 137 -2.64 3.65 -8.71
C VAL A 137 -1.24 3.53 -9.28
N PHE A 138 -1.02 4.10 -10.47
CA PHE A 138 0.30 4.26 -11.07
C PHE A 138 0.93 5.56 -10.59
N PHE A 139 2.19 5.52 -10.16
CA PHE A 139 2.93 6.71 -9.79
C PHE A 139 3.92 7.10 -10.87
N LYS A 140 3.98 8.41 -11.17
CA LYS A 140 4.66 8.97 -12.33
C LYS A 140 5.72 9.99 -11.92
N THR A 141 6.80 10.05 -12.70
CA THR A 141 7.89 11.03 -12.52
C THR A 141 7.56 12.41 -13.09
N GLY A 142 6.49 12.53 -13.87
CA GLY A 142 6.04 13.77 -14.47
C GLY A 142 4.72 13.55 -15.23
N TRP A 143 4.32 14.54 -16.01
CA TRP A 143 3.03 14.61 -16.69
C TRP A 143 3.10 15.34 -18.03
N SER A 144 4.23 15.24 -18.75
CA SER A 144 4.44 15.99 -20.01
C SER A 144 3.51 15.53 -21.14
N HIS A 145 3.06 14.28 -21.10
CA HIS A 145 2.18 13.68 -22.10
C HIS A 145 0.92 13.07 -21.47
N VAL A 146 -0.04 13.93 -21.12
CA VAL A 146 -1.38 13.52 -20.71
C VAL A 146 -2.23 13.21 -21.94
N VAL A 147 -2.84 12.02 -21.99
CA VAL A 147 -3.76 11.60 -23.05
C VAL A 147 -5.12 11.22 -22.48
N PRO A 148 -6.21 11.34 -23.25
CA PRO A 148 -7.54 10.91 -22.80
C PRO A 148 -7.61 9.40 -22.51
N ASP A 149 -8.23 9.04 -21.39
CA ASP A 149 -8.56 7.65 -21.00
C ASP A 149 -9.77 7.68 -20.04
N LEU A 150 -10.94 7.27 -20.55
CA LEU A 150 -12.22 7.29 -19.81
C LEU A 150 -12.24 6.40 -18.56
N ASN A 151 -11.27 5.50 -18.40
CA ASN A 151 -11.21 4.58 -17.27
C ASN A 151 -10.24 5.03 -16.17
N LYS A 152 -9.61 6.19 -16.33
CA LYS A 152 -8.55 6.66 -15.44
C LYS A 152 -8.70 8.14 -15.11
N THR A 153 -8.14 8.52 -13.97
CA THR A 153 -8.05 9.93 -13.56
C THR A 153 -6.62 10.22 -13.15
N THR A 154 -6.04 11.28 -13.72
CA THR A 154 -4.69 11.72 -13.40
C THR A 154 -4.74 12.82 -12.36
N TYR A 155 -3.83 12.77 -11.39
CA TYR A 155 -3.59 13.81 -10.40
C TYR A 155 -2.16 14.30 -10.54
N VAL A 156 -1.99 15.59 -10.81
CA VAL A 156 -0.68 16.20 -10.99
C VAL A 156 -0.41 17.12 -9.82
N ARG A 157 0.83 17.09 -9.30
CA ARG A 157 1.24 18.01 -8.24
C ARG A 157 1.21 19.44 -8.79
N ALA A 158 0.41 20.32 -8.20
CA ALA A 158 0.47 21.74 -8.51
C ALA A 158 1.88 22.22 -8.17
N SER A 159 2.55 22.86 -9.12
CA SER A 159 3.87 23.42 -8.90
C SER A 159 3.74 24.49 -7.81
N GLY A 160 4.57 24.41 -6.76
CA GLY A 160 4.91 25.58 -5.96
C GLY A 160 5.83 26.50 -6.74
#